data_AF-A0A5N7ZES2-F1
#
_entry.id   AF-A0A5N7ZES2-F1
#
_cell.length_a   1.000
_cell.length_b   1.000
_cell.length_c   1.000
_cell.angle_alpha   90.00
_cell.angle_beta   90.00
_cell.angle_gamma   90.00
#
_symmetry.space_group_name_H-M   'P 1'
#
loop_
_entity.id
_entity.type
_entity.pdbx_description
1 polymer ?
#
loop_
_entity_poly.entity_id
_entity_poly.type
_entity_poly.pdbx_seq_one_letter_code
_entity_poly.pdbx_strand_id
1 'polypeptide(L)'
;MSQSFRPNHYLNLQTWHYSFIILGAIGIVWALLWYKTYRDPNDHPRANDLERQYIIQNGARTDDNDDLEAQKIRWIDLFRYRTVWGMMLGFFCLNFVIYFFLTWFPTYLVKYRGMDFIKSGFLASVPFLAAFVGVLCSGVLSDFLVRRGATVGLARKLPIILGLLISTSMIGANFTDSTP
;
A
#
# COMPACT_ATOMS: atom_id res chain seq x y z
N MET A 1 18.75 45.82 -33.91
CA MET A 1 19.98 44.98 -33.83
C MET A 1 19.53 43.58 -33.43
N SER A 2 19.33 42.73 -34.43
CA SER A 2 18.76 41.39 -34.35
C SER A 2 19.72 40.42 -33.69
N GLN A 3 19.43 39.98 -32.47
CA GLN A 3 20.07 38.78 -31.92
C GLN A 3 19.33 37.56 -32.45
N SER A 4 20.08 36.80 -33.23
CA SER A 4 19.69 35.60 -33.97
C SER A 4 19.04 34.54 -33.09
N PHE A 5 17.77 34.23 -33.38
CA PHE A 5 17.11 32.99 -33.03
C PHE A 5 17.89 31.82 -33.64
N ARG A 6 18.75 31.17 -32.86
CA ARG A 6 19.35 29.89 -33.21
C ARG A 6 18.41 28.78 -32.77
N PRO A 7 17.82 27.99 -33.67
CA PRO A 7 17.03 26.84 -33.28
C PRO A 7 18.01 25.70 -32.97
N ASN A 8 18.32 25.50 -31.69
CA ASN A 8 19.07 24.32 -31.25
C ASN A 8 18.13 23.10 -31.32
N HIS A 9 18.10 22.45 -32.48
CA HIS A 9 17.31 21.26 -32.80
C HIS A 9 17.96 19.95 -32.33
N TYR A 10 18.54 19.91 -31.13
CA TYR A 10 19.13 18.68 -30.59
C TYR A 10 18.99 18.61 -29.07
N LEU A 11 18.11 17.71 -28.64
CA LEU A 11 18.13 17.01 -27.35
C LEU A 11 17.73 17.79 -26.09
N ASN A 12 16.72 18.66 -26.17
CA ASN A 12 15.79 18.82 -25.04
C ASN A 12 14.81 17.63 -24.98
N LEU A 13 15.39 16.43 -24.95
CA LEU A 13 14.74 15.20 -24.54
C LEU A 13 14.37 15.34 -23.06
N GLN A 14 13.27 16.04 -22.82
CA GLN A 14 12.68 16.31 -21.51
C GLN A 14 12.71 15.04 -20.66
N THR A 15 13.60 15.05 -19.66
CA THR A 15 13.96 13.94 -18.76
C THR A 15 12.74 13.20 -18.18
N TRP A 16 11.61 13.90 -18.02
CA TRP A 16 10.38 13.33 -17.47
C TRP A 16 9.62 12.40 -18.41
N HIS A 17 9.67 12.62 -19.75
CA HIS A 17 8.95 11.77 -20.71
C HIS A 17 9.54 10.35 -20.75
N TYR A 18 10.87 10.23 -20.62
CA TYR A 18 11.53 8.92 -20.53
C TYR A 18 11.08 8.12 -19.32
N SER A 19 10.79 8.77 -18.19
CA SER A 19 10.22 8.08 -17.03
C SER A 19 8.89 7.42 -17.37
N PHE A 20 8.01 8.10 -18.12
CA PHE A 20 6.74 7.52 -18.58
C PHE A 20 6.94 6.39 -19.58
N ILE A 21 7.87 6.55 -20.53
CA ILE A 21 8.16 5.52 -21.55
C ILE A 21 8.74 4.26 -20.88
N ILE A 22 9.70 4.41 -19.97
CA ILE A 22 10.33 3.30 -19.26
C ILE A 22 9.31 2.58 -18.38
N LEU A 23 8.54 3.31 -17.57
CA LEU A 23 7.51 2.71 -16.71
C LEU A 23 6.40 2.03 -17.54
N GLY A 24 6.02 2.63 -18.67
CA GLY A 24 5.05 2.05 -19.61
C GLY A 24 5.56 0.74 -20.23
N ALA A 25 6.82 0.71 -20.70
CA ALA A 25 7.44 -0.48 -21.25
C ALA A 25 7.52 -1.61 -20.21
N ILE A 26 7.92 -1.30 -18.97
CA ILE A 26 7.92 -2.25 -17.85
C ILE A 26 6.51 -2.79 -17.60
N GLY A 27 5.50 -1.92 -17.61
CA GLY A 27 4.09 -2.31 -17.46
C GLY A 27 3.62 -3.28 -18.53
N ILE A 28 3.99 -3.05 -19.79
CA ILE A 28 3.65 -3.96 -20.92
C ILE A 28 4.34 -5.32 -20.74
N VAL A 29 5.63 -5.33 -20.43
CA VAL A 29 6.37 -6.58 -20.18
C VAL A 29 5.74 -7.36 -19.02
N TRP A 30 5.38 -6.67 -17.93
CA TRP A 30 4.71 -7.27 -16.79
C TRP A 30 3.32 -7.81 -17.14
N ALA A 31 2.53 -7.07 -17.93
CA ALA A 31 1.22 -7.52 -18.37
C ALA A 31 1.29 -8.78 -19.25
N LEU A 32 2.27 -8.86 -20.15
CA LEU A 32 2.50 -10.05 -20.97
C LEU A 32 2.94 -11.25 -20.12
N LEU A 33 3.81 -11.01 -19.13
CA LEU A 33 4.22 -12.04 -18.19
C LEU A 33 3.03 -12.54 -17.37
N TRP A 34 2.25 -11.63 -16.79
CA TRP A 34 1.04 -11.94 -16.03
C TRP A 34 0.01 -12.70 -16.87
N TYR A 35 -0.24 -12.28 -18.11
CA TYR A 35 -1.17 -12.98 -19.01
C TYR A 35 -0.73 -14.42 -19.29
N LYS A 36 0.58 -14.68 -19.33
CA LYS A 36 1.14 -16.02 -19.58
C LYS A 36 1.16 -16.89 -18.32
N THR A 37 1.45 -16.31 -17.15
CA THR A 37 1.67 -17.08 -15.90
C THR A 37 0.45 -17.16 -15.01
N TYR A 38 -0.42 -16.14 -15.00
CA TYR A 38 -1.59 -16.11 -14.15
C TYR A 38 -2.69 -17.01 -14.73
N ARG A 39 -3.03 -18.05 -13.98
CA ARG A 39 -4.16 -18.94 -14.24
C ARG A 39 -4.86 -19.20 -12.93
N ASP A 40 -6.18 -19.37 -12.97
CA ASP A 40 -6.92 -19.78 -11.79
C ASP A 40 -6.40 -21.11 -11.26
N PRO A 41 -6.43 -21.35 -9.93
CA PRO A 41 -5.99 -22.62 -9.34
C PRO A 41 -6.69 -23.84 -9.97
N ASN A 42 -7.90 -23.64 -10.49
CA ASN A 42 -8.69 -24.65 -11.19
C ASN A 42 -8.20 -24.98 -12.61
N ASP A 43 -7.46 -24.07 -13.24
CA ASP A 43 -6.95 -24.19 -14.61
C ASP A 43 -5.42 -24.22 -14.69
N HIS A 44 -4.73 -24.18 -13.54
CA HIS A 44 -3.28 -24.12 -13.50
C HIS A 44 -2.68 -25.52 -13.72
N PRO A 45 -1.88 -25.75 -14.79
CA PRO A 45 -1.37 -27.08 -15.14
C PRO A 45 -0.34 -27.65 -14.15
N ARG A 46 0.11 -26.84 -13.18
CA ARG A 46 1.02 -27.23 -12.09
C ARG A 46 0.33 -27.30 -10.72
N ALA A 47 -0.98 -27.06 -10.64
CA ALA A 47 -1.71 -27.23 -9.38
C ALA A 47 -1.80 -28.72 -9.06
N ASN A 48 -1.30 -29.10 -7.88
CA ASN A 48 -1.39 -30.47 -7.40
C ASN A 48 -2.81 -30.72 -6.87
N ASP A 49 -3.37 -31.91 -7.09
CA ASP A 49 -4.71 -32.28 -6.63
C ASP A 49 -4.85 -32.12 -5.10
N LEU A 50 -3.77 -32.40 -4.35
CA LEU A 50 -3.70 -32.19 -2.90
C LEU A 50 -3.77 -30.70 -2.52
N GLU A 51 -3.14 -29.82 -3.30
CA GLU A 51 -3.17 -28.37 -3.06
C GLU A 51 -4.56 -27.81 -3.37
N ARG A 52 -5.20 -28.30 -4.45
CA ARG A 52 -6.58 -27.93 -4.80
C ARG A 52 -7.55 -28.33 -3.70
N GLN A 53 -7.45 -29.56 -3.19
CA GLN A 53 -8.29 -30.03 -2.08
C GLN A 53 -8.06 -29.21 -0.81
N TYR A 54 -6.80 -28.89 -0.48
CA TYR A 54 -6.49 -28.03 0.65
C TYR A 54 -7.11 -26.63 0.52
N ILE A 55 -7.04 -26.02 -0.66
CA ILE A 55 -7.60 -24.68 -0.93
C ILE A 55 -9.14 -24.70 -0.79
N ILE A 56 -9.81 -25.71 -1.35
CA ILE A 56 -11.27 -25.87 -1.24
C ILE A 56 -11.70 -26.08 0.22
N GLN A 57 -11.03 -26.96 0.96
CA GLN A 57 -11.34 -27.23 2.36
C GLN A 57 -11.14 -26.01 3.27
N ASN A 58 -10.22 -25.11 2.92
CA ASN A 58 -9.96 -23.89 3.68
C ASN A 58 -10.79 -22.68 3.22
N GLY A 59 -11.90 -22.91 2.50
CA GLY A 59 -12.90 -21.90 2.22
C GLY A 59 -12.70 -21.10 0.93
N ALA A 60 -11.98 -21.65 -0.04
CA ALA A 60 -11.98 -21.07 -1.38
C ALA A 60 -13.38 -21.11 -1.99
N ARG A 61 -13.77 -20.00 -2.64
CA ARG A 61 -15.02 -19.94 -3.40
C ARG A 61 -14.96 -20.97 -4.52
N THR A 62 -15.88 -21.91 -4.47
CA THR A 62 -16.11 -22.91 -5.51
C THR A 62 -17.56 -22.74 -5.97
N ASP A 63 -17.88 -23.17 -7.19
CA ASP A 63 -19.24 -23.01 -7.75
C ASP A 63 -20.32 -23.67 -6.86
N ASP A 64 -19.94 -24.68 -6.06
CA ASP A 64 -20.81 -25.41 -5.12
C ASP A 64 -21.11 -24.65 -3.80
N ASN A 65 -20.33 -23.63 -3.46
CA ASN A 65 -20.38 -22.89 -2.20
C ASN A 65 -20.49 -21.38 -2.41
N ASP A 66 -20.90 -20.97 -3.61
CA ASP A 66 -21.31 -19.60 -3.87
C ASP A 66 -22.77 -19.43 -3.37
N ASP A 67 -22.90 -18.94 -2.14
CA ASP A 67 -24.19 -18.64 -1.54
C ASP A 67 -24.90 -17.53 -2.34
N LEU A 68 -25.88 -17.92 -3.16
CA LEU A 68 -26.77 -17.00 -3.89
C LEU A 68 -27.51 -16.02 -2.94
N GLU A 69 -27.63 -16.36 -1.65
CA GLU A 69 -28.17 -15.47 -0.60
C GLU A 69 -27.20 -14.34 -0.22
N ALA A 70 -25.88 -14.54 -0.31
CA ALA A 70 -24.90 -13.48 -0.05
C ALA A 70 -24.99 -12.35 -1.09
N GLN A 71 -25.47 -12.65 -2.31
CA GLN A 71 -25.77 -11.65 -3.35
C GLN A 71 -26.97 -10.73 -3.00
N LYS A 72 -27.80 -11.08 -2.01
CA LYS A 72 -29.02 -10.31 -1.68
C LYS A 72 -28.79 -9.13 -0.74
N ILE A 73 -27.58 -8.95 -0.20
CA ILE A 73 -27.29 -7.79 0.67
C ILE A 73 -27.25 -6.53 -0.20
N ARG A 74 -28.23 -5.64 -0.01
CA ARG A 74 -28.22 -4.35 -0.68
C ARG A 74 -27.06 -3.52 -0.12
N TRP A 75 -26.24 -2.95 -0.98
CA TRP A 75 -25.06 -2.15 -0.60
C TRP A 75 -25.39 -1.04 0.42
N ILE A 76 -26.60 -0.50 0.39
CA ILE A 76 -27.04 0.53 1.33
C ILE A 76 -27.22 0.02 2.76
N ASP A 77 -27.53 -1.28 2.93
CA ASP A 77 -27.67 -1.91 4.23
C ASP A 77 -26.30 -2.03 4.94
N LEU A 78 -25.18 -1.93 4.21
CA LEU A 78 -23.83 -1.92 4.79
C LEU A 78 -23.61 -0.70 5.70
N PHE A 79 -24.22 0.46 5.39
CA PHE A 79 -24.13 1.66 6.22
C PHE A 79 -24.85 1.53 7.57
N ARG A 80 -25.66 0.49 7.76
CA ARG A 80 -26.28 0.20 9.06
C ARG A 80 -25.26 -0.33 10.08
N TYR A 81 -24.15 -0.93 9.63
CA TYR A 81 -23.14 -1.49 10.51
C TYR A 81 -22.17 -0.41 10.98
N ARG A 82 -22.08 -0.23 12.31
CA ARG A 82 -21.12 0.72 12.92
C ARG A 82 -19.67 0.44 12.56
N THR A 83 -19.34 -0.83 12.27
CA THR A 83 -18.02 -1.26 11.80
C THR A 83 -17.65 -0.63 10.46
N VAL A 84 -18.61 -0.45 9.55
CA VAL A 84 -18.36 0.14 8.21
C VAL A 84 -17.99 1.60 8.36
N TRP A 85 -18.70 2.37 9.18
CA TRP A 85 -18.34 3.77 9.49
C TRP A 85 -16.95 3.90 10.10
N GLY A 86 -16.60 3.00 11.03
CA GLY A 86 -15.27 2.96 11.62
C GLY A 86 -14.17 2.67 10.59
N MET A 87 -14.41 1.73 9.67
CA MET A 87 -13.50 1.43 8.57
C MET A 87 -13.37 2.60 7.59
N MET A 88 -14.47 3.27 7.24
CA MET A 88 -14.46 4.42 6.34
C MET A 88 -13.64 5.57 6.91
N LEU A 89 -13.85 5.91 8.18
CA LEU A 89 -13.09 6.98 8.84
C LEU A 89 -11.61 6.61 8.97
N GLY A 90 -11.32 5.36 9.37
CA GLY A 90 -9.94 4.87 9.44
C GLY A 90 -9.24 4.91 8.08
N PHE A 91 -9.91 4.47 7.03
CA PHE A 91 -9.39 4.49 5.66
C PHE A 91 -9.19 5.92 5.14
N PHE A 92 -10.09 6.85 5.48
CA PHE A 92 -9.94 8.26 5.15
C PHE A 92 -8.69 8.86 5.81
N CYS A 93 -8.51 8.67 7.12
CA CYS A 93 -7.33 9.14 7.83
C CYS A 93 -6.03 8.52 7.25
N LEU A 94 -6.05 7.22 6.97
CA LEU A 94 -4.91 6.53 6.35
C LEU A 94 -4.56 7.13 4.99
N ASN A 95 -5.54 7.34 4.12
CA ASN A 95 -5.32 7.96 2.81
C ASN A 95 -4.78 9.38 2.95
N PHE A 96 -5.34 10.18 3.85
CA PHE A 96 -4.86 11.54 4.08
C PHE A 96 -3.37 11.56 4.44
N VAL A 97 -2.94 10.70 5.36
CA VAL A 97 -1.53 10.57 5.75
C VAL A 97 -0.66 10.09 4.57
N ILE A 98 -1.08 9.06 3.84
CA ILE A 98 -0.35 8.55 2.68
C ILE A 98 -0.16 9.65 1.61
N TYR A 99 -1.23 10.37 1.26
CA TYR A 99 -1.16 11.44 0.28
C TYR A 99 -0.31 12.61 0.75
N PHE A 100 -0.38 12.97 2.04
CA PHE A 100 0.48 13.98 2.63
C PHE A 100 1.97 13.64 2.44
N PHE A 101 2.37 12.42 2.81
CA PHE A 101 3.76 11.96 2.66
C PHE A 101 4.19 11.79 1.20
N LEU A 102 3.27 11.43 0.31
CA LEU A 102 3.57 11.23 -1.11
C LEU A 102 3.75 12.56 -1.87
N THR A 103 2.93 13.57 -1.58
CA THR A 103 2.83 14.77 -2.43
C THR A 103 3.38 16.03 -1.76
N TRP A 104 3.02 16.26 -0.49
CA TRP A 104 3.37 17.48 0.22
C TRP A 104 4.71 17.39 0.94
N PHE A 105 5.04 16.22 1.51
CA PHE A 105 6.26 16.05 2.30
C PHE A 105 7.56 16.29 1.52
N PRO A 106 7.77 15.76 0.30
CA PRO A 106 8.99 16.05 -0.47
C PRO A 106 9.09 17.54 -0.81
N THR A 107 7.97 18.13 -1.24
CA THR A 107 7.87 19.56 -1.55
C THR A 107 8.18 20.43 -0.34
N TYR A 108 7.73 20.02 0.85
CA TYR A 108 7.99 20.71 2.11
C TYR A 108 9.48 20.70 2.47
N LEU A 109 10.14 19.54 2.33
CA LEU A 109 11.59 19.41 2.58
C LEU A 109 12.40 20.30 1.63
N VAL A 110 12.01 20.39 0.36
CA VAL A 110 12.72 21.23 -0.62
C VAL A 110 12.44 22.72 -0.37
N LYS A 111 11.17 23.12 -0.32
CA LYS A 111 10.79 24.56 -0.30
C LYS A 111 10.96 25.24 1.06
N TYR A 112 10.68 24.55 2.16
CA TYR A 112 10.66 25.16 3.49
C TYR A 112 11.87 24.79 4.34
N ARG A 113 12.43 23.58 4.14
CA ARG A 113 13.68 23.18 4.81
C ARG A 113 14.93 23.47 3.99
N GLY A 114 14.80 24.00 2.77
CA GLY A 114 15.91 24.36 1.90
C GLY A 114 16.79 23.17 1.51
N MET A 115 16.26 21.95 1.58
CA MET A 115 17.01 20.74 1.32
C MET A 115 17.19 20.51 -0.17
N ASP A 116 18.36 19.98 -0.56
CA ASP A 116 18.61 19.57 -1.94
C ASP A 116 17.59 18.53 -2.44
N PHE A 117 17.18 18.63 -3.71
CA PHE A 117 16.12 17.80 -4.30
C PHE A 117 16.43 16.30 -4.18
N ILE A 118 17.68 15.88 -4.41
CA ILE A 118 18.07 14.46 -4.35
C ILE A 118 18.04 13.94 -2.90
N LYS A 119 18.56 14.73 -1.96
CA LYS A 119 18.51 14.39 -0.53
C LYS A 119 17.07 14.34 -0.01
N SER A 120 16.22 15.25 -0.46
CA SER A 120 14.80 15.26 -0.09
C SER A 120 14.06 14.01 -0.57
N GLY A 121 14.39 13.49 -1.76
CA GLY A 121 13.81 12.26 -2.29
C GLY A 121 14.21 11.03 -1.47
N PHE A 122 15.47 10.95 -1.06
CA PHE A 122 15.93 9.87 -0.17
C PHE A 122 15.22 9.94 1.19
N LEU A 123 15.15 11.12 1.80
CA LEU A 123 14.49 11.28 3.10
C LEU A 123 12.98 11.05 3.02
N ALA A 124 12.34 11.43 1.90
CA ALA A 124 10.94 11.13 1.62
C ALA A 124 10.65 9.63 1.49
N SER A 125 11.64 8.80 1.17
CA SER A 125 11.48 7.34 1.10
C SER A 125 11.47 6.65 2.48
N VAL A 126 12.08 7.27 3.50
CA VAL A 126 12.22 6.68 4.84
C VAL A 126 10.87 6.36 5.49
N PRO A 127 9.87 7.26 5.49
CA PRO A 127 8.53 6.93 6.00
C PRO A 127 7.88 5.73 5.31
N PHE A 128 8.05 5.60 3.99
CA PHE A 128 7.50 4.47 3.23
C PHE A 128 8.20 3.15 3.57
N LEU A 129 9.52 3.17 3.77
CA LEU A 129 10.28 2.00 4.21
C LEU A 129 9.84 1.57 5.62
N ALA A 130 9.69 2.53 6.54
CA ALA A 130 9.19 2.26 7.88
C ALA A 130 7.76 1.69 7.85
N ALA A 131 6.89 2.23 6.99
CA ALA A 131 5.55 1.70 6.78
C ALA A 131 5.58 0.26 6.25
N PHE A 132 6.46 -0.05 5.29
CA PHE A 132 6.63 -1.41 4.76
C PHE A 132 7.03 -2.41 5.85
N VAL A 133 8.04 -2.08 6.66
CA VAL A 133 8.45 -2.92 7.80
C VAL A 133 7.31 -3.06 8.81
N GLY A 134 6.60 -1.97 9.11
CA GLY A 134 5.44 -1.99 10.00
C GLY A 134 4.34 -2.93 9.54
N VAL A 135 4.03 -2.93 8.23
CA VAL A 135 3.03 -3.84 7.65
C VAL A 135 3.47 -5.30 7.79
N LEU A 136 4.72 -5.62 7.45
CA LEU A 136 5.25 -6.99 7.59
C LEU A 136 5.20 -7.47 9.04
N CYS A 137 5.69 -6.66 9.98
CA CYS A 137 5.65 -6.97 11.41
C CYS A 137 4.21 -7.15 11.90
N SER A 138 3.26 -6.32 11.44
CA SER A 138 1.86 -6.43 11.82
C SER A 138 1.21 -7.74 11.33
N GLY A 139 1.57 -8.19 10.12
CA GLY A 139 1.10 -9.45 9.55
C GLY A 139 1.64 -10.65 10.32
N VAL A 140 2.96 -10.70 10.54
CA VAL A 140 3.61 -11.77 11.32
C VAL A 140 3.05 -11.83 12.75
N LEU A 141 2.85 -10.67 13.39
CA LEU A 141 2.26 -10.60 14.73
C LEU A 141 0.80 -11.09 14.73
N SER A 142 0.01 -10.71 13.73
CA SER A 142 -1.38 -11.16 13.60
C SER A 142 -1.45 -12.68 13.42
N ASP A 143 -0.65 -13.22 12.50
CA ASP A 143 -0.59 -14.66 12.23
C ASP A 143 -0.10 -15.44 13.46
N PHE A 144 0.89 -14.91 14.18
CA PHE A 144 1.39 -15.51 15.41
C PHE A 144 0.30 -15.57 16.50
N LEU A 145 -0.51 -14.51 16.64
CA LEU A 145 -1.62 -14.47 17.59
C LEU A 145 -2.73 -15.46 17.22
N VAL A 146 -3.11 -15.55 15.93
CA VAL A 146 -4.10 -16.53 15.46
C VAL A 146 -3.61 -17.96 15.70
N ARG A 147 -2.33 -18.26 15.40
CA ARG A 147 -1.72 -19.58 15.66
C ARG A 147 -1.70 -19.97 17.13
N ARG A 148 -1.72 -19.00 18.04
CA ARG A 148 -1.81 -19.21 19.50
C ARG A 148 -3.26 -19.32 20.03
N GLY A 149 -4.26 -19.31 19.16
CA GLY A 149 -5.67 -19.45 19.53
C GLY A 149 -6.36 -18.14 19.91
N ALA A 150 -5.76 -16.98 19.61
CA ALA A 150 -6.46 -15.71 19.77
C ALA A 150 -7.61 -15.57 18.76
N THR A 151 -8.68 -14.87 19.15
CA THR A 151 -9.78 -14.59 18.21
C THR A 151 -9.29 -13.72 17.05
N VAL A 152 -9.80 -13.97 15.84
CA VAL A 152 -9.44 -13.21 14.62
C VAL A 152 -9.63 -11.71 14.80
N GLY A 153 -10.67 -11.32 15.54
CA GLY A 153 -10.92 -9.92 15.89
C GLY A 153 -9.82 -9.31 16.76
N LEU A 154 -9.28 -10.04 17.73
CA LEU A 154 -8.17 -9.58 18.56
C LEU A 154 -6.89 -9.51 17.74
N ALA A 155 -6.58 -10.56 16.96
CA ALA A 155 -5.37 -10.63 16.14
C ALA A 155 -5.27 -9.49 15.11
N ARG A 156 -6.41 -8.98 14.62
CA ARG A 156 -6.44 -7.83 13.69
C ARG A 156 -6.40 -6.47 14.39
N LYS A 157 -6.99 -6.35 15.58
CA LYS A 157 -7.05 -5.07 16.33
C LYS A 157 -5.76 -4.77 17.10
N LEU A 158 -5.08 -5.80 17.60
CA LEU A 158 -3.93 -5.66 18.49
C LEU A 158 -2.73 -4.97 17.81
N PRO A 159 -2.36 -5.28 16.55
CA PRO A 159 -1.32 -4.52 15.85
C PRO A 159 -1.68 -3.04 15.66
N ILE A 160 -2.96 -2.73 15.43
CA ILE A 160 -3.44 -1.35 15.28
C ILE A 160 -3.30 -0.60 16.61
N ILE A 161 -3.71 -1.21 17.72
CA ILE A 161 -3.61 -0.61 19.06
C ILE A 161 -2.15 -0.38 19.44
N LEU A 162 -1.26 -1.36 19.20
CA LEU A 162 0.17 -1.21 19.46
C LEU A 162 0.78 -0.08 18.61
N GLY A 163 0.44 -0.02 17.32
CA GLY A 163 0.90 1.07 16.44
C GLY A 163 0.44 2.45 16.92
N LEU A 164 -0.80 2.56 17.40
CA LEU A 164 -1.32 3.80 17.99
C LEU A 164 -0.60 4.17 19.29
N LEU A 165 -0.32 3.20 20.17
CA LEU A 165 0.42 3.44 21.42
C LEU A 165 1.86 3.91 21.16
N ILE A 166 2.56 3.29 20.19
CA ILE A 166 3.88 3.73 19.75
C ILE A 166 3.80 5.16 19.18
N SER A 167 2.74 5.47 18.43
CA SER A 167 2.53 6.82 17.90
C SER A 167 2.28 7.84 19.02
N THR A 168 1.57 7.48 20.09
CA THR A 168 1.40 8.33 21.28
C THR A 168 2.73 8.57 22.00
N SER A 169 3.65 7.60 21.99
CA SER A 169 4.98 7.77 22.60
C SER A 169 5.84 8.85 21.91
N MET A 170 5.58 9.20 20.64
CA MET A 170 6.24 10.34 19.97
C MET A 170 5.93 11.68 20.65
N ILE A 171 4.80 11.82 21.35
CA ILE A 171 4.48 13.04 22.11
C ILE A 171 5.50 13.22 23.25
N GLY A 172 6.03 12.13 23.80
CA GLY A 172 7.10 12.14 24.81
C GLY A 172 8.42 12.72 24.29
N ALA A 173 8.72 12.58 23.00
CA ALA A 173 9.92 13.17 22.39
C ALA A 173 9.86 14.71 22.31
N ASN A 174 8.68 15.31 22.49
CA ASN A 174 8.54 16.76 22.62
C ASN A 174 9.05 17.27 23.98
N PHE A 175 9.11 16.42 25.01
CA PHE A 175 9.55 16.76 26.36
C PHE A 175 11.04 16.50 26.61
N THR A 176 11.76 15.94 25.64
CA THR A 176 13.21 15.81 25.71
C THR A 176 13.85 17.04 25.09
N ASP A 177 14.27 17.98 25.93
CA ASP A 177 15.23 19.03 25.56
C ASP A 177 16.58 18.34 25.31
N SER A 178 16.81 17.91 24.08
CA SER A 178 18.09 17.34 23.69
C SER A 178 18.45 17.83 22.30
N THR A 179 18.88 19.09 22.28
CA THR A 179 20.03 19.54 21.46
C THR A 179 21.22 18.63 21.74
N PRO A 180 21.74 17.99 20.68
CA PRO A 180 23.11 18.27 20.25
C PRO A 180 23.17 18.88 18.84
#